data_AF-A0A6Q2X9L0-F1
#
_entry.id   AF-A0A6Q2X9L0-F1
#
_cell.length_a   1.000
_cell.length_b   1.000
_cell.length_c   1.000
_cell.angle_alpha   90.00
_cell.angle_beta   90.00
_cell.angle_gamma   90.00
#
_symmetry.space_group_name_H-M   'P 1'
#
loop_
_entity.id
_entity.type
_entity.pdbx_description
1 polymer ?
#
loop_
_entity_poly.entity_id
_entity_poly.type
_entity_poly.pdbx_seq_one_letter_code
_entity_poly.pdbx_strand_id
1 'polypeptide(L)'
;YTIDLDLPPSERWKPIINDKKAEVNRMNKGCSRCSLHYFFSDAIPGEVVLFNIFYEVFTVCTSLVAEDLNGNLVHGRNLDFGLFMGWDTKNRSWLITEKLKPLVVNIDFQRGNKTVFKATNFAGYVGMLTGMKPHAFTLTMNERFSLDGGYIGIVEWILGKRDGMWMSFLTRSVLENATSYEEAKIRLAQTKLLAPAYFILGGNQTSQGCVITRSRVLSLDIWEIDLKLGRWYVLETNYDHWQDPLFLDDRRTPAMKCMNQTTQSNISRKTVYDVLSTKPVLNKLTTYTTLMEVSKGVLESYIRDCPNPCMPW
;
A
#
# COMPACT_ATOMS: atom_id res chain seq x y z
N TYR A 1 -16.48 -2.82 6.55
CA TYR A 1 -17.41 -3.35 5.53
C TYR A 1 -17.10 -4.81 5.27
N THR A 2 -18.11 -5.59 4.91
CA THR A 2 -17.92 -6.98 4.45
C THR A 2 -18.17 -7.03 2.95
N ILE A 3 -17.25 -7.65 2.21
CA ILE A 3 -17.47 -8.00 0.79
C ILE A 3 -17.65 -9.51 0.69
N ASP A 4 -18.81 -9.91 0.20
CA ASP A 4 -19.12 -11.30 -0.10
C ASP A 4 -18.57 -11.68 -1.48
N LEU A 5 -17.60 -12.59 -1.51
CA LEU A 5 -16.98 -13.10 -2.73
C LEU A 5 -17.87 -14.11 -3.46
N ASP A 6 -18.92 -14.64 -2.82
CA ASP A 6 -19.91 -15.52 -3.45
C ASP A 6 -20.89 -14.75 -4.34
N LEU A 7 -21.01 -13.43 -4.14
CA LEU A 7 -21.77 -12.56 -5.03
C LEU A 7 -21.08 -12.38 -6.40
N PRO A 8 -21.85 -12.16 -7.48
CA PRO A 8 -21.30 -11.77 -8.77
C PRO A 8 -20.42 -10.52 -8.64
N PRO A 9 -19.28 -10.41 -9.37
CA PRO A 9 -18.35 -9.28 -9.25
C PRO A 9 -19.00 -7.89 -9.32
N SER A 10 -20.06 -7.72 -10.12
CA SER A 10 -20.82 -6.46 -10.28
C SER A 10 -21.61 -6.03 -9.03
N GLU A 11 -21.89 -6.95 -8.12
CA GLU A 11 -22.72 -6.73 -6.93
C GLU A 11 -21.88 -6.43 -5.68
N ARG A 12 -20.63 -6.93 -5.65
CA ARG A 12 -19.76 -6.96 -4.45
C ARG A 12 -19.53 -5.60 -3.79
N TRP A 13 -19.47 -4.53 -4.57
CA TRP A 13 -19.13 -3.19 -4.08
C TRP A 13 -20.35 -2.30 -3.83
N LYS A 14 -21.55 -2.71 -4.25
CA LYS A 14 -22.76 -1.87 -4.15
C LYS A 14 -23.01 -1.31 -2.75
N PRO A 15 -22.89 -2.08 -1.65
CA PRO A 15 -23.11 -1.54 -0.31
C PRO A 15 -22.15 -0.40 0.04
N ILE A 16 -20.85 -0.61 -0.22
CA ILE A 16 -19.81 0.40 0.05
C ILE A 16 -20.03 1.65 -0.80
N ILE A 17 -20.33 1.48 -2.08
CA ILE A 17 -20.52 2.59 -3.02
C ILE A 17 -21.80 3.37 -2.70
N ASN A 18 -22.86 2.71 -2.25
CA ASN A 18 -24.09 3.40 -1.84
C ASN A 18 -23.84 4.28 -0.62
N ASP A 19 -23.14 3.77 0.39
CA ASP A 19 -22.82 4.52 1.62
C ASP A 19 -21.85 5.68 1.35
N LYS A 20 -20.87 5.47 0.47
CA LYS A 20 -19.79 6.44 0.17
C LYS A 20 -20.06 7.25 -1.11
N LYS A 21 -21.28 7.23 -1.64
CA LYS A 21 -21.63 7.81 -2.95
C LYS A 21 -21.26 9.29 -3.04
N ALA A 22 -21.50 10.05 -1.98
CA ALA A 22 -21.21 11.48 -1.95
C ALA A 22 -19.69 11.74 -2.00
N GLU A 23 -18.92 10.99 -1.23
CA GLU A 23 -17.46 11.05 -1.17
C GLU A 23 -16.84 10.68 -2.52
N VAL A 24 -17.30 9.58 -3.13
CA VAL A 24 -16.84 9.11 -4.44
C VAL A 24 -17.11 10.17 -5.51
N ASN A 25 -18.31 10.76 -5.53
CA ASN A 25 -18.64 11.84 -6.46
C ASN A 25 -17.78 13.09 -6.24
N ARG A 26 -17.46 13.43 -4.98
CA ARG A 26 -16.54 14.56 -4.66
C ARG A 26 -15.11 14.28 -5.12
N MET A 27 -14.66 13.02 -5.03
CA MET A 27 -13.36 12.58 -5.51
C MET A 27 -13.27 12.66 -7.03
N ASN A 28 -14.26 12.13 -7.76
CA ASN A 28 -14.30 12.21 -9.22
C ASN A 28 -14.28 13.65 -9.74
N LYS A 29 -15.07 14.55 -9.14
CA LYS A 29 -15.03 15.99 -9.45
C LYS A 29 -13.68 16.66 -9.14
N GLY A 30 -12.89 16.08 -8.23
CA GLY A 30 -11.51 16.50 -7.98
C GLY A 30 -10.57 16.02 -9.08
N CYS A 31 -10.68 14.74 -9.44
CA CYS A 31 -9.86 14.10 -10.46
C CYS A 31 -10.09 14.62 -11.88
N SER A 32 -11.28 15.13 -12.22
CA SER A 32 -11.52 15.78 -13.52
C SER A 32 -10.66 17.03 -13.74
N ARG A 33 -10.06 17.58 -12.68
CA ARG A 33 -9.06 18.66 -12.73
C ARG A 33 -7.60 18.15 -12.65
N CYS A 34 -7.38 16.85 -12.50
CA CYS A 34 -6.03 16.28 -12.53
C CYS A 34 -5.56 16.13 -13.98
N SER A 35 -4.30 16.48 -14.24
CA SER A 35 -3.71 16.63 -15.57
C SER A 35 -3.83 15.40 -16.49
N LEU A 36 -4.09 14.20 -15.96
CA LEU A 36 -4.29 12.97 -16.74
C LEU A 36 -5.69 12.84 -17.37
N HIS A 37 -6.68 13.65 -17.00
CA HIS A 37 -8.01 13.62 -17.64
C HIS A 37 -7.91 13.89 -19.15
N TYR A 38 -6.93 14.70 -19.57
CA TYR A 38 -6.68 15.03 -20.98
C TYR A 38 -6.17 13.86 -21.84
N PHE A 39 -5.61 12.79 -21.25
CA PHE A 39 -5.07 11.66 -22.03
C PHE A 39 -6.11 10.58 -22.37
N PHE A 40 -7.26 10.56 -21.70
CA PHE A 40 -8.22 9.45 -21.76
C PHE A 40 -9.68 9.92 -21.99
N SER A 41 -9.89 11.13 -22.52
CA SER A 41 -11.20 11.81 -22.53
C SER A 41 -12.26 11.19 -23.45
N ASP A 42 -11.89 10.31 -24.40
CA ASP A 42 -12.77 10.08 -25.56
C ASP A 42 -13.45 8.70 -25.64
N ALA A 43 -13.43 7.85 -24.60
CA ALA A 43 -14.26 6.63 -24.62
C ALA A 43 -14.50 5.97 -23.24
N ILE A 44 -15.78 5.68 -22.92
CA ILE A 44 -16.26 4.64 -21.94
C ILE A 44 -16.16 5.13 -20.46
N PRO A 45 -16.73 4.54 -19.38
CA PRO A 45 -16.80 5.18 -18.04
C PRO A 45 -15.43 5.27 -17.35
N GLY A 46 -14.58 6.14 -17.90
CA GLY A 46 -13.15 6.23 -17.69
C GLY A 46 -12.76 6.81 -16.35
N GLU A 47 -13.66 7.48 -15.62
CA GLU A 47 -13.35 8.01 -14.29
C GLU A 47 -13.02 6.90 -13.28
N VAL A 48 -13.72 5.77 -13.32
CA VAL A 48 -13.49 4.62 -12.42
C VAL A 48 -12.22 3.87 -12.81
N VAL A 49 -11.97 3.70 -14.11
CA VAL A 49 -10.74 3.06 -14.61
C VAL A 49 -9.52 3.94 -14.28
N LEU A 50 -9.61 5.24 -14.55
CA LEU A 50 -8.55 6.21 -14.25
C LEU A 50 -8.28 6.30 -12.75
N PHE A 51 -9.32 6.24 -11.91
CA PHE A 51 -9.17 6.14 -10.47
C PHE A 51 -8.35 4.91 -10.06
N ASN A 52 -8.56 3.76 -10.70
CA ASN A 52 -7.78 2.55 -10.43
C ASN A 52 -6.35 2.63 -10.98
N ILE A 53 -6.10 3.40 -12.04
CA ILE A 53 -4.75 3.65 -12.58
C ILE A 53 -3.96 4.63 -11.69
N PHE A 54 -4.60 5.65 -11.10
CA PHE A 54 -3.90 6.64 -10.27
C PHE A 54 -3.18 6.04 -9.06
N TYR A 55 -3.69 4.93 -8.53
CA TYR A 55 -3.05 4.17 -7.45
C TYR A 55 -1.77 3.44 -7.83
N GLU A 56 -1.36 3.51 -9.09
CA GLU A 56 -0.17 2.84 -9.63
C GLU A 56 0.96 3.84 -9.97
N VAL A 57 0.78 5.14 -9.69
CA VAL A 57 1.74 6.18 -10.15
C VAL A 57 1.99 7.30 -9.13
N PHE A 58 1.06 7.57 -8.20
CA PHE A 58 1.15 8.73 -7.28
C PHE A 58 1.11 8.34 -5.80
N THR A 59 1.60 7.14 -5.46
CA THR A 59 1.72 6.72 -4.06
C THR A 59 3.13 6.93 -3.55
N VAL A 60 3.21 7.41 -2.32
CA VAL A 60 4.41 7.48 -1.51
C VAL A 60 4.08 6.70 -0.23
N CYS A 61 5.01 5.97 0.36
CA CYS A 61 4.67 4.98 1.39
C CYS A 61 5.81 4.79 2.38
N THR A 62 5.48 4.40 3.61
CA THR A 62 6.44 3.78 4.53
C THR A 62 5.83 2.49 5.03
N SER A 63 6.53 1.37 4.90
CA SER A 63 6.09 0.06 5.34
C SER A 63 7.21 -0.63 6.12
N LEU A 64 6.87 -1.37 7.16
CA LEU A 64 7.83 -2.14 7.94
C LEU A 64 7.23 -3.46 8.42
N VAL A 65 8.09 -4.47 8.53
CA VAL A 65 7.82 -5.73 9.22
C VAL A 65 8.89 -5.91 10.28
N ALA A 66 8.49 -6.21 11.50
CA ALA A 66 9.39 -6.42 12.62
C ALA A 66 8.99 -7.64 13.43
N GLU A 67 9.99 -8.35 13.95
CA GLU A 67 9.85 -9.53 14.79
C GLU A 67 10.19 -9.21 16.24
N ASP A 68 9.30 -9.53 17.17
CA ASP A 68 9.57 -9.43 18.61
C ASP A 68 10.46 -10.58 19.12
N LEU A 69 10.84 -10.54 20.40
CA LEU A 69 11.67 -11.60 21.01
C LEU A 69 10.95 -12.96 21.14
N ASN A 70 9.62 -12.99 20.96
CA ASN A 70 8.81 -14.21 21.02
C ASN A 70 8.55 -14.80 19.61
N GLY A 71 9.08 -14.18 18.56
CA GLY A 71 8.85 -14.57 17.18
C GLY A 71 7.54 -14.07 16.57
N ASN A 72 6.83 -13.16 17.24
CA ASN A 72 5.63 -12.55 16.66
C ASN A 72 6.00 -11.44 15.68
N LEU A 73 5.31 -11.40 14.55
CA LEU A 73 5.51 -10.40 13.52
C LEU A 73 4.45 -9.29 13.59
N VAL A 74 4.93 -8.04 13.62
CA VAL A 74 4.12 -6.83 13.48
C VAL A 74 4.43 -6.19 12.14
N HIS A 75 3.39 -5.92 11.34
CA HIS A 75 3.52 -5.24 10.05
C HIS A 75 2.73 -3.94 10.09
N GLY A 76 3.42 -2.81 9.94
CA GLY A 76 2.80 -1.49 9.94
C GLY A 76 3.12 -0.70 8.69
N ARG A 77 2.23 0.23 8.33
CA ARG A 77 2.47 1.12 7.19
C ARG A 77 1.72 2.45 7.24
N ASN A 78 2.29 3.47 6.60
CA ASN A 78 1.63 4.71 6.19
C ASN A 78 1.37 4.69 4.68
N LEU A 79 0.15 5.01 4.26
CA LEU A 79 -0.18 5.32 2.87
C LEU A 79 -0.22 6.82 2.63
N ASP A 80 0.76 7.30 1.88
CA ASP A 80 0.87 8.68 1.46
C ASP A 80 0.36 8.77 0.01
N PHE A 81 -0.69 9.55 -0.26
CA PHE A 81 -1.30 9.58 -1.60
C PHE A 81 -1.72 10.97 -2.01
N GLY A 82 -1.53 11.33 -3.28
CA GLY A 82 -2.08 12.54 -3.89
C GLY A 82 -1.04 13.61 -4.16
N LEU A 83 0.24 13.22 -4.16
CA LEU A 83 1.36 14.10 -4.47
C LEU A 83 1.16 14.71 -5.87
N PHE A 84 1.31 16.03 -5.96
CA PHE A 84 1.11 16.84 -7.17
C PHE A 84 -0.34 16.89 -7.71
N MET A 85 -1.33 16.32 -7.02
CA MET A 85 -2.73 16.33 -7.44
C MET A 85 -3.51 17.49 -6.80
N GLY A 86 -2.96 18.71 -6.92
CA GLY A 86 -3.58 19.94 -6.43
C GLY A 86 -3.26 20.28 -4.97
N TRP A 87 -2.85 21.52 -4.73
CA TRP A 87 -2.46 22.03 -3.40
C TRP A 87 -3.44 23.11 -2.92
N ASP A 88 -3.95 22.95 -1.70
CA ASP A 88 -4.73 23.98 -1.01
C ASP A 88 -3.78 24.88 -0.21
N THR A 89 -3.54 26.10 -0.71
CA THR A 89 -2.66 27.07 -0.07
C THR A 89 -3.18 27.58 1.27
N LYS A 90 -4.50 27.58 1.47
CA LYS A 90 -5.14 28.06 2.70
C LYS A 90 -4.97 27.05 3.83
N ASN A 91 -5.25 25.78 3.55
CA ASN A 91 -5.19 24.71 4.54
C ASN A 91 -3.80 24.03 4.60
N ARG A 92 -2.93 24.32 3.63
CA ARG A 92 -1.60 23.71 3.46
C ARG A 92 -1.71 22.19 3.43
N SER A 93 -2.57 21.69 2.55
CA SER A 93 -2.86 20.27 2.36
C SER A 93 -3.04 19.93 0.88
N TRP A 94 -2.88 18.65 0.56
CA TRP A 94 -3.11 18.12 -0.78
C TRP A 94 -4.58 17.83 -1.00
N LEU A 95 -5.16 18.40 -2.07
CA LEU A 95 -6.59 18.34 -2.32
C LEU A 95 -7.10 16.91 -2.46
N ILE A 96 -6.38 16.07 -3.21
CA ILE A 96 -6.75 14.66 -3.39
C ILE A 96 -6.56 13.86 -2.12
N THR A 97 -5.48 14.08 -1.36
CA THR A 97 -5.27 13.41 -0.07
C THR A 97 -6.46 13.62 0.87
N GLU A 98 -6.92 14.88 1.03
CA GLU A 98 -8.06 15.19 1.88
C GLU A 98 -9.37 14.55 1.38
N LYS A 99 -9.54 14.43 0.07
CA LYS A 99 -10.71 13.75 -0.53
C LYS A 99 -10.69 12.24 -0.37
N LEU A 100 -9.51 11.64 -0.22
CA LEU A 100 -9.33 10.20 -0.05
C LEU A 100 -9.56 9.74 1.39
N LYS A 101 -9.20 10.55 2.38
CA LYS A 101 -9.43 10.24 3.81
C LYS A 101 -10.84 9.71 4.11
N PRO A 102 -11.95 10.36 3.69
CA PRO A 102 -13.30 9.85 3.98
C PRO A 102 -13.68 8.60 3.18
N LEU A 103 -12.91 8.25 2.14
CA LEU A 103 -13.09 7.02 1.36
C LEU A 103 -12.36 5.82 1.97
N VAL A 104 -11.49 6.02 2.97
CA VAL A 104 -10.78 4.93 3.66
C VAL A 104 -11.79 4.00 4.34
N VAL A 105 -11.68 2.71 4.06
CA VAL A 105 -12.53 1.64 4.59
C VAL A 105 -11.69 0.41 4.93
N ASN A 106 -11.97 -0.21 6.07
CA ASN A 106 -11.53 -1.58 6.31
C ASN A 106 -12.57 -2.55 5.74
N ILE A 107 -12.08 -3.55 5.00
CA ILE A 107 -12.89 -4.54 4.30
C ILE A 107 -12.51 -5.94 4.75
N ASP A 108 -13.50 -6.71 5.16
CA ASP A 108 -13.41 -8.16 5.38
C ASP A 108 -13.98 -8.86 4.14
N PHE A 109 -13.11 -9.51 3.36
CA PHE A 109 -13.52 -10.27 2.18
C PHE A 109 -13.83 -11.70 2.60
N GLN A 110 -15.08 -12.11 2.43
CA GLN A 110 -15.56 -13.40 2.89
C GLN A 110 -15.98 -14.31 1.72
N ARG A 111 -15.83 -15.62 1.90
CA ARG A 111 -16.34 -16.66 1.01
C ARG A 111 -16.94 -17.76 1.88
N GLY A 112 -18.18 -18.16 1.64
CA GLY A 112 -18.92 -19.07 2.50
C GLY A 112 -19.00 -18.58 3.95
N ASN A 113 -19.21 -17.26 4.15
CA ASN A 113 -19.27 -16.60 5.46
C ASN A 113 -17.99 -16.75 6.31
N LYS A 114 -16.84 -16.99 5.67
CA LYS A 114 -15.53 -17.07 6.31
C LYS A 114 -14.59 -16.03 5.71
N THR A 115 -13.87 -15.31 6.55
CA THR A 115 -12.82 -14.38 6.11
C THR A 115 -11.78 -15.11 5.26
N VAL A 116 -11.62 -14.65 4.02
CA VAL A 116 -10.51 -15.03 3.14
C VAL A 116 -9.32 -14.11 3.40
N PHE A 117 -9.54 -12.80 3.40
CA PHE A 117 -8.53 -11.80 3.73
C PHE A 117 -9.18 -10.49 4.19
N LYS A 118 -8.40 -9.64 4.87
CA LYS A 118 -8.80 -8.30 5.30
C LYS A 118 -7.93 -7.26 4.59
N ALA A 119 -8.47 -6.08 4.34
CA ALA A 119 -7.72 -4.99 3.71
C ALA A 119 -8.13 -3.61 4.23
N THR A 120 -7.19 -2.66 4.23
CA THR A 120 -7.50 -1.24 4.30
C THR A 120 -7.47 -0.71 2.87
N ASN A 121 -8.55 -0.07 2.44
CA ASN A 121 -8.71 0.36 1.06
C ASN A 121 -9.52 1.64 0.91
N PHE A 122 -9.65 2.16 -0.31
CA PHE A 122 -10.56 3.25 -0.67
C PHE A 122 -11.82 2.73 -1.34
N ALA A 123 -12.97 3.26 -0.97
CA ALA A 123 -14.22 2.99 -1.68
C ALA A 123 -14.08 3.40 -3.16
N GLY A 124 -14.33 2.44 -4.07
CA GLY A 124 -14.17 2.61 -5.53
C GLY A 124 -12.87 2.03 -6.11
N TYR A 125 -11.93 1.58 -5.26
CA TYR A 125 -10.70 0.93 -5.70
C TYR A 125 -10.79 -0.59 -5.54
N VAL A 126 -10.61 -1.33 -6.63
CA VAL A 126 -10.81 -2.80 -6.62
C VAL A 126 -9.52 -3.59 -6.38
N GLY A 127 -8.37 -2.98 -6.64
CA GLY A 127 -7.05 -3.48 -6.28
C GLY A 127 -6.78 -3.34 -4.78
N MET A 128 -5.65 -3.90 -4.30
CA MET A 128 -5.26 -3.85 -2.89
C MET A 128 -3.85 -3.28 -2.72
N LEU A 129 -3.70 -2.29 -1.85
CA LEU A 129 -2.36 -1.77 -1.47
C LEU A 129 -1.91 -2.29 -0.11
N THR A 130 -2.87 -2.63 0.75
CA THR A 130 -2.65 -2.99 2.15
C THR A 130 -3.62 -4.08 2.55
N GLY A 131 -3.14 -5.20 3.06
CA GLY A 131 -4.01 -6.24 3.59
C GLY A 131 -3.30 -7.40 4.25
N MET A 132 -4.09 -8.32 4.77
CA MET A 132 -3.61 -9.54 5.40
C MET A 132 -4.53 -10.73 5.15
N LYS A 133 -3.93 -11.89 5.05
CA LYS A 133 -4.61 -13.18 5.17
C LYS A 133 -4.41 -13.70 6.59
N PRO A 134 -5.46 -13.72 7.44
CA PRO A 134 -5.34 -14.12 8.84
C PRO A 134 -4.60 -15.44 9.00
N HIS A 135 -3.66 -15.46 9.94
CA HIS A 135 -2.83 -16.62 10.28
C HIS A 135 -1.92 -17.13 9.15
N ALA A 136 -1.78 -16.41 8.02
CA ALA A 136 -0.90 -16.80 6.93
C ALA A 136 0.16 -15.72 6.62
N PHE A 137 -0.27 -14.55 6.14
CA PHE A 137 0.64 -13.46 5.80
C PHE A 137 -0.03 -12.08 5.78
N THR A 138 0.79 -11.04 5.74
CA THR A 138 0.46 -9.61 5.62
C THR A 138 1.20 -9.05 4.43
N LEU A 139 0.59 -8.15 3.68
CA LEU A 139 1.13 -7.62 2.44
C LEU A 139 0.85 -6.13 2.32
N THR A 140 1.89 -5.37 2.04
CA THR A 140 1.78 -3.97 1.60
C THR A 140 2.59 -3.76 0.33
N MET A 141 2.18 -2.77 -0.46
CA MET A 141 2.88 -2.36 -1.67
C MET A 141 3.30 -0.90 -1.54
N ASN A 142 4.55 -0.61 -1.91
CA ASN A 142 5.05 0.74 -2.09
C ASN A 142 5.45 0.97 -3.55
N GLU A 143 5.22 2.18 -4.06
CA GLU A 143 5.67 2.59 -5.38
C GLU A 143 7.20 2.58 -5.48
N ARG A 144 7.73 2.15 -6.63
CA ARG A 144 9.16 2.23 -6.95
C ARG A 144 9.37 3.07 -8.20
N PHE A 145 10.24 4.07 -8.15
CA PHE A 145 10.53 4.90 -9.31
C PHE A 145 11.69 4.31 -10.15
N SER A 146 11.52 4.29 -11.47
CA SER A 146 12.52 3.78 -12.43
C SER A 146 12.32 4.46 -13.79
N LEU A 147 13.39 4.56 -14.59
CA LEU A 147 13.29 4.97 -15.99
C LEU A 147 12.42 3.98 -16.80
N ASP A 148 12.59 2.68 -16.56
CA ASP A 148 11.65 1.64 -17.00
C ASP A 148 10.50 1.51 -16.00
N GLY A 149 9.66 2.55 -15.97
CA GLY A 149 8.58 2.75 -15.00
C GLY A 149 7.18 2.42 -15.55
N GLY A 150 6.15 2.75 -14.76
CA GLY A 150 4.75 2.45 -15.10
C GLY A 150 4.25 3.08 -16.41
N TYR A 151 4.78 4.24 -16.82
CA TYR A 151 4.40 4.87 -18.09
C TYR A 151 4.73 3.99 -19.30
N ILE A 152 5.91 3.35 -19.32
CA ILE A 152 6.31 2.46 -20.40
C ILE A 152 5.43 1.21 -20.40
N GLY A 153 5.14 0.65 -19.22
CA GLY A 153 4.21 -0.48 -19.10
C GLY A 153 2.80 -0.18 -19.58
N ILE A 154 2.27 1.01 -19.30
CA ILE A 154 0.95 1.45 -19.79
C ILE A 154 0.97 1.60 -21.31
N VAL A 155 2.01 2.20 -21.89
CA VAL A 155 2.15 2.33 -23.35
C VAL A 155 2.22 0.94 -24.01
N GLU A 156 3.05 0.03 -23.50
CA GLU A 156 3.13 -1.35 -24.00
C GLU A 156 1.76 -2.07 -23.92
N TRP A 157 1.02 -1.88 -22.82
CA TRP A 157 -0.31 -2.46 -22.63
C TRP A 157 -1.34 -1.94 -23.64
N ILE A 158 -1.32 -0.63 -23.92
CA ILE A 158 -2.17 0.01 -24.93
C ILE A 158 -1.83 -0.50 -26.34
N LEU A 159 -0.53 -0.65 -26.64
CA LEU A 159 -0.04 -1.17 -27.92
C LEU A 159 -0.20 -2.70 -28.09
N GLY A 160 -0.83 -3.38 -27.13
CA GLY A 160 -1.25 -4.78 -27.24
C GLY A 160 -0.38 -5.79 -26.49
N LYS A 161 0.73 -5.37 -25.87
CA LYS A 161 1.56 -6.25 -25.04
C LYS A 161 1.01 -6.32 -23.62
N ARG A 162 0.16 -7.33 -23.37
CA ARG A 162 -0.65 -7.48 -22.17
C ARG A 162 -0.25 -8.65 -21.26
N ASP A 163 1.05 -8.95 -21.19
CA ASP A 163 1.60 -10.07 -20.41
C ASP A 163 2.04 -9.69 -18.99
N GLY A 164 2.00 -8.40 -18.64
CA GLY A 164 2.21 -7.90 -17.28
C GLY A 164 0.92 -7.78 -16.48
N MET A 165 1.02 -7.82 -15.16
CA MET A 165 -0.10 -7.59 -14.24
C MET A 165 0.00 -6.21 -13.58
N TRP A 166 -1.14 -5.57 -13.34
CA TRP A 166 -1.21 -4.36 -12.50
C TRP A 166 -0.81 -4.72 -11.07
N MET A 167 -0.04 -3.85 -10.41
CA MET A 167 0.56 -4.18 -9.11
C MET A 167 -0.53 -4.46 -8.07
N SER A 168 -1.55 -3.61 -8.03
CA SER A 168 -2.67 -3.77 -7.09
C SER A 168 -3.61 -4.93 -7.39
N PHE A 169 -3.65 -5.41 -8.63
CA PHE A 169 -4.39 -6.61 -8.98
C PHE A 169 -3.61 -7.86 -8.61
N LEU A 170 -2.28 -7.83 -8.73
CA LEU A 170 -1.42 -8.92 -8.26
C LEU A 170 -1.55 -9.08 -6.74
N THR A 171 -1.39 -8.01 -5.97
CA THR A 171 -1.54 -8.04 -4.50
C THR A 171 -2.94 -8.52 -4.09
N ARG A 172 -4.00 -8.06 -4.77
CA ARG A 172 -5.37 -8.56 -4.56
C ARG A 172 -5.46 -10.06 -4.81
N SER A 173 -4.95 -10.53 -5.94
CA SER A 173 -4.96 -11.96 -6.28
C SER A 173 -4.15 -12.78 -5.28
N VAL A 174 -3.00 -12.29 -4.81
CA VAL A 174 -2.18 -12.94 -3.79
C VAL A 174 -2.94 -13.04 -2.47
N LEU A 175 -3.52 -11.94 -1.96
CA LEU A 175 -4.33 -11.96 -0.74
C LEU A 175 -5.51 -12.94 -0.84
N GLU A 176 -6.21 -12.93 -1.97
CA GLU A 176 -7.39 -13.77 -2.18
C GLU A 176 -7.02 -15.26 -2.33
N ASN A 177 -5.96 -15.58 -3.08
CA ASN A 177 -5.71 -16.95 -3.56
C ASN A 177 -4.48 -17.64 -2.95
N ALA A 178 -3.42 -16.92 -2.59
CA ALA A 178 -2.25 -17.54 -1.98
C ALA A 178 -2.57 -18.04 -0.57
N THR A 179 -1.98 -19.15 -0.16
CA THR A 179 -2.30 -19.87 1.08
C THR A 179 -1.18 -19.80 2.11
N SER A 180 0.03 -19.40 1.72
CA SER A 180 1.20 -19.30 2.59
C SER A 180 2.06 -18.09 2.24
N TYR A 181 2.95 -17.71 3.17
CA TYR A 181 3.98 -16.70 2.94
C TYR A 181 4.89 -17.06 1.76
N GLU A 182 5.36 -18.30 1.67
CA GLU A 182 6.25 -18.72 0.58
C GLU A 182 5.56 -18.67 -0.78
N GLU A 183 4.30 -19.10 -0.86
CA GLU A 183 3.52 -19.00 -2.10
C GLU A 183 3.31 -17.53 -2.49
N ALA A 184 2.99 -16.66 -1.52
CA ALA A 184 2.87 -15.23 -1.74
C ALA A 184 4.20 -14.62 -2.23
N LYS A 185 5.32 -14.95 -1.58
CA LYS A 185 6.67 -14.49 -1.92
C LYS A 185 7.04 -14.87 -3.36
N ILE A 186 6.81 -16.13 -3.75
CA ILE A 186 7.10 -16.63 -5.11
C ILE A 186 6.26 -15.86 -6.15
N ARG A 187 4.94 -15.75 -5.94
CA ARG A 187 4.05 -15.02 -6.85
C ARG A 187 4.49 -13.55 -6.98
N LEU A 188 4.75 -12.89 -5.86
CA LEU A 188 5.18 -11.48 -5.82
C LEU A 188 6.57 -11.25 -6.40
N ALA A 189 7.47 -12.24 -6.38
CA ALA A 189 8.81 -12.13 -6.96
C ALA A 189 8.83 -12.41 -8.48
N GLN A 190 7.95 -13.27 -8.98
CA GLN A 190 8.04 -13.81 -10.34
C GLN A 190 7.01 -13.27 -11.33
N THR A 191 5.85 -12.79 -10.88
CA THR A 191 4.82 -12.28 -11.80
C THR A 191 5.32 -11.00 -12.49
N LYS A 192 5.25 -10.95 -13.83
CA LYS A 192 5.54 -9.75 -14.61
C LYS A 192 4.57 -8.62 -14.25
N LEU A 193 5.07 -7.39 -14.16
CA LEU A 193 4.32 -6.21 -13.75
C LEU A 193 4.29 -5.15 -14.85
N LEU A 194 3.29 -4.27 -14.81
CA LEU A 194 3.27 -3.07 -15.64
C LEU A 194 4.24 -2.01 -15.11
N ALA A 195 4.41 -1.93 -13.80
CA ALA A 195 5.27 -0.96 -13.14
C ALA A 195 6.20 -1.67 -12.13
N PRO A 196 7.39 -1.12 -11.87
CA PRO A 196 8.24 -1.55 -10.75
C PRO A 196 7.55 -1.29 -9.40
N ALA A 197 7.89 -2.09 -8.39
CA ALA A 197 7.24 -2.03 -7.07
C ALA A 197 8.21 -2.43 -5.95
N TYR A 198 7.85 -2.10 -4.72
CA TYR A 198 8.29 -2.84 -3.54
C TYR A 198 7.11 -3.59 -2.95
N PHE A 199 7.25 -4.89 -2.73
CA PHE A 199 6.30 -5.67 -1.94
C PHE A 199 6.90 -5.97 -0.59
N ILE A 200 6.24 -5.51 0.47
CA ILE A 200 6.64 -5.80 1.83
C ILE A 200 5.71 -6.91 2.31
N LEU A 201 6.28 -8.05 2.69
CA LEU A 201 5.55 -9.26 3.01
C LEU A 201 5.98 -9.76 4.40
N GLY A 202 5.02 -9.98 5.28
CA GLY A 202 5.24 -10.63 6.59
C GLY A 202 4.43 -11.92 6.66
N GLY A 203 5.03 -13.01 7.13
CA GLY A 203 4.40 -14.32 7.31
C GLY A 203 3.92 -14.53 8.74
N ASN A 204 3.83 -15.78 9.18
CA ASN A 204 3.30 -16.17 10.49
C ASN A 204 4.30 -16.96 11.37
N GLN A 205 5.57 -17.01 10.98
CA GLN A 205 6.66 -17.66 11.72
C GLN A 205 7.87 -16.74 11.79
N THR A 206 8.79 -17.05 12.71
CA THR A 206 10.09 -16.39 12.85
C THR A 206 10.82 -16.25 11.52
N SER A 207 11.42 -15.08 11.31
CA SER A 207 12.15 -14.66 10.12
C SER A 207 11.33 -14.57 8.83
N GLN A 208 10.01 -14.82 8.85
CA GLN A 208 9.17 -14.62 7.66
C GLN A 208 8.81 -13.13 7.49
N GLY A 209 9.78 -12.29 7.15
CA GLY A 209 9.56 -10.90 6.78
C GLY A 209 10.52 -10.48 5.70
N CYS A 210 10.03 -9.92 4.59
CA CYS A 210 10.90 -9.46 3.51
C CYS A 210 10.37 -8.23 2.78
N VAL A 211 11.30 -7.56 2.10
CA VAL A 211 11.05 -6.56 1.06
C VAL A 211 11.49 -7.14 -0.28
N ILE A 212 10.56 -7.26 -1.22
CA ILE A 212 10.82 -7.74 -2.58
C ILE A 212 10.92 -6.51 -3.48
N THR A 213 12.13 -6.20 -3.93
CA THR A 213 12.38 -5.08 -4.84
C THR A 213 12.18 -5.53 -6.27
N ARG A 214 11.19 -4.98 -6.97
CA ARG A 214 10.77 -5.42 -8.30
C ARG A 214 11.09 -4.40 -9.38
N SER A 215 11.68 -4.87 -10.47
CA SER A 215 11.46 -4.26 -11.79
C SER A 215 10.17 -4.82 -12.39
N ARG A 216 9.79 -4.33 -13.59
CA ARG A 216 8.66 -4.86 -14.35
C ARG A 216 8.76 -6.36 -14.61
N VAL A 217 9.97 -6.91 -14.76
CA VAL A 217 10.18 -8.30 -15.22
C VAL A 217 10.96 -9.18 -14.25
N LEU A 218 11.77 -8.59 -13.35
CA LEU A 218 12.65 -9.32 -12.45
C LEU A 218 12.45 -8.91 -10.99
N SER A 219 12.77 -9.83 -10.08
CA SER A 219 13.11 -9.47 -8.70
C SER A 219 14.56 -9.03 -8.67
N LEU A 220 14.79 -7.77 -8.31
CA LEU A 220 16.13 -7.19 -8.23
C LEU A 220 16.83 -7.59 -6.94
N ASP A 221 16.06 -7.66 -5.85
CA ASP A 221 16.53 -8.10 -4.55
C ASP A 221 15.36 -8.61 -3.70
N ILE A 222 15.66 -9.51 -2.76
CA ILE A 222 14.74 -9.96 -1.72
C ILE A 222 15.45 -9.79 -0.37
N TRP A 223 15.11 -8.71 0.32
CA TRP A 223 15.74 -8.33 1.58
C TRP A 223 14.94 -8.88 2.76
N GLU A 224 15.47 -9.91 3.42
CA GLU A 224 14.75 -10.61 4.50
C GLU A 224 15.22 -10.18 5.89
N ILE A 225 14.34 -10.37 6.88
CA ILE A 225 14.69 -10.46 8.30
C ILE A 225 15.70 -11.60 8.45
N ASP A 226 16.79 -11.32 9.16
CA ASP A 226 17.82 -12.30 9.48
C ASP A 226 18.33 -12.04 10.90
N LEU A 227 17.77 -12.78 11.85
CA LEU A 227 18.10 -12.67 13.25
C LEU A 227 19.57 -13.04 13.55
N LYS A 228 20.21 -13.88 12.72
CA LYS A 228 21.62 -14.23 12.90
C LYS A 228 22.55 -13.05 12.62
N LEU A 229 22.10 -12.14 11.76
CA LEU A 229 22.78 -10.87 11.46
C LEU A 229 22.26 -9.71 12.33
N GLY A 230 21.44 -9.99 13.35
CA GLY A 230 20.83 -8.98 14.21
C GLY A 230 19.73 -8.14 13.52
N ARG A 231 19.25 -8.57 12.34
CA ARG A 231 18.24 -7.86 11.57
C ARG A 231 16.85 -8.39 11.92
N TRP A 232 16.24 -7.76 12.92
CA TRP A 232 14.90 -8.10 13.43
C TRP A 232 13.76 -7.32 12.78
N TYR A 233 14.06 -6.41 11.85
CA TYR A 233 13.06 -5.72 11.04
C TYR A 233 13.57 -5.44 9.63
N VAL A 234 12.64 -5.26 8.71
CA VAL A 234 12.85 -4.67 7.40
C VAL A 234 11.92 -3.46 7.25
N LEU A 235 12.43 -2.41 6.61
CA LEU A 235 11.70 -1.15 6.44
C LEU A 235 11.92 -0.62 5.03
N GLU A 236 10.83 -0.30 4.35
CA GLU A 236 10.86 0.22 2.99
C GLU A 236 10.02 1.49 2.85
N THR A 237 10.56 2.45 2.12
CA THR A 237 9.88 3.67 1.70
C THR A 237 9.64 3.63 0.19
N ASN A 238 10.37 4.43 -0.61
CA ASN A 238 10.19 4.52 -2.07
C ASN A 238 11.54 4.57 -2.82
N TYR A 239 12.62 4.12 -2.20
CA TYR A 239 13.97 4.12 -2.75
C TYR A 239 14.58 2.74 -2.60
N ASP A 240 15.56 2.36 -3.41
CA ASP A 240 16.21 1.06 -3.21
C ASP A 240 16.99 1.07 -1.89
N HIS A 241 17.00 -0.04 -1.15
CA HIS A 241 17.66 -0.09 0.18
C HIS A 241 19.18 0.06 0.12
N TRP A 242 19.79 -0.25 -1.02
CA TRP A 242 21.22 -0.05 -1.30
C TRP A 242 21.56 1.33 -1.88
N GLN A 243 20.59 2.22 -2.00
CA GLN A 243 20.79 3.60 -2.46
C GLN A 243 20.48 4.61 -1.36
N ASP A 244 21.12 5.77 -1.45
CA ASP A 244 20.78 6.90 -0.61
C ASP A 244 19.35 7.37 -0.90
N PRO A 245 18.58 7.76 0.13
CA PRO A 245 17.27 8.36 -0.07
C PRO A 245 17.40 9.69 -0.81
N LEU A 246 16.33 10.10 -1.51
CA LEU A 246 16.29 11.44 -2.07
C LEU A 246 16.39 12.47 -0.93
N PHE A 247 17.36 13.38 -1.00
CA PHE A 247 17.62 14.37 0.05
C PHE A 247 16.38 15.14 0.54
N LEU A 248 15.41 15.37 -0.35
CA LEU A 248 14.17 16.07 0.00
C LEU A 248 13.15 15.18 0.71
N ASP A 249 13.13 13.87 0.45
CA ASP A 249 12.17 12.90 1.02
C ASP A 249 12.91 11.73 1.71
N ASP A 250 13.63 12.04 2.79
CA ASP A 250 14.21 11.00 3.64
C ASP A 250 13.29 10.63 4.82
N ARG A 251 12.36 9.71 4.56
CA ARG A 251 11.54 9.05 5.58
C ARG A 251 12.19 7.79 6.15
N ARG A 252 13.12 7.16 5.42
CA ARG A 252 13.77 5.90 5.82
C ARG A 252 14.66 6.11 7.04
N THR A 253 15.58 7.06 6.98
CA THR A 253 16.55 7.32 8.07
C THR A 253 15.86 7.63 9.40
N PRO A 254 14.89 8.57 9.49
CA PRO A 254 14.21 8.83 10.75
C PRO A 254 13.40 7.62 11.24
N ALA A 255 12.75 6.87 10.34
CA ALA A 255 12.00 5.67 10.74
C ALA A 255 12.93 4.58 11.30
N MET A 256 14.07 4.30 10.64
CA MET A 256 15.07 3.35 11.13
C MET A 256 15.67 3.80 12.46
N LYS A 257 15.91 5.10 12.65
CA LYS A 257 16.36 5.66 13.93
C LYS A 257 15.34 5.37 15.04
N CYS A 258 14.05 5.59 14.78
CA CYS A 258 12.99 5.28 15.75
C CYS A 258 12.85 3.77 16.02
N MET A 259 13.01 2.92 15.00
CA MET A 259 13.03 1.46 15.17
C MET A 259 14.20 1.02 16.06
N ASN A 260 15.41 1.54 15.80
CA ASN A 260 16.60 1.22 16.60
C ASN A 260 16.48 1.71 18.05
N GLN A 261 15.86 2.87 18.27
CA GLN A 261 15.56 3.37 19.62
C GLN A 261 14.50 2.53 20.34
N THR A 262 13.49 2.03 19.61
CA THR A 262 12.45 1.15 20.17
C THR A 262 13.05 -0.18 20.63
N THR A 263 14.00 -0.72 19.86
CA THR A 263 14.62 -2.05 20.04
C THR A 263 13.65 -3.22 19.82
N GLN A 264 14.21 -4.41 19.56
CA GLN A 264 13.43 -5.64 19.39
C GLN A 264 12.58 -5.98 20.63
N SER A 265 13.09 -5.68 21.83
CA SER A 265 12.43 -6.02 23.09
C SER A 265 11.12 -5.28 23.34
N ASN A 266 10.94 -4.10 22.74
CA ASN A 266 9.74 -3.26 22.93
C ASN A 266 8.87 -3.15 21.68
N ILE A 267 9.16 -3.94 20.63
CA ILE A 267 8.39 -3.85 19.40
C ILE A 267 6.97 -4.39 19.60
N SER A 268 5.99 -3.62 19.16
CA SER A 268 4.57 -3.92 19.27
C SER A 268 3.79 -3.06 18.27
N ARG A 269 2.50 -3.34 18.03
CA ARG A 269 1.64 -2.46 17.23
C ARG A 269 1.66 -1.00 17.71
N LYS A 270 1.72 -0.79 19.03
CA LYS A 270 1.79 0.55 19.63
C LYS A 270 3.08 1.27 19.26
N THR A 271 4.23 0.64 19.47
CA THR A 271 5.53 1.26 19.19
C THR A 271 5.76 1.43 17.69
N VAL A 272 5.23 0.54 16.85
CA VAL A 272 5.17 0.74 15.38
C VAL A 272 4.30 1.95 15.01
N TYR A 273 3.15 2.16 15.68
CA TYR A 273 2.35 3.36 15.47
C TYR A 273 3.09 4.64 15.86
N ASP A 274 3.89 4.61 16.93
CA ASP A 274 4.72 5.74 17.35
C ASP A 274 5.78 6.08 16.28
N VAL A 275 6.47 5.07 15.73
CA VAL A 275 7.39 5.22 14.59
C VAL A 275 6.68 5.87 13.39
N LEU A 276 5.52 5.32 13.00
CA LEU A 276 4.71 5.81 11.88
C LEU A 276 4.02 7.15 12.15
N SER A 277 4.05 7.65 13.38
CA SER A 277 3.53 8.97 13.77
C SER A 277 4.60 10.04 13.86
N THR A 278 5.87 9.67 13.69
CA THR A 278 7.00 10.59 13.77
C THR A 278 7.18 11.33 12.44
N LYS A 279 7.29 12.65 12.45
CA LYS A 279 7.59 13.43 11.22
C LYS A 279 9.05 13.21 10.81
N PRO A 280 9.38 13.02 9.51
CA PRO A 280 8.51 13.10 8.33
C PRO A 280 7.84 11.77 7.92
N VAL A 281 8.00 10.67 8.66
CA VAL A 281 7.29 9.39 8.38
C VAL A 281 5.78 9.59 8.33
N LEU A 282 5.26 10.42 9.25
CA LEU A 282 3.97 11.07 9.13
C LEU A 282 4.15 12.43 8.42
N ASN A 283 3.45 12.61 7.30
CA ASN A 283 3.51 13.82 6.48
C ASN A 283 2.09 14.28 6.05
N LYS A 284 2.00 15.34 5.24
CA LYS A 284 0.71 15.85 4.73
C LYS A 284 0.02 14.95 3.72
N LEU A 285 0.73 14.00 3.11
CA LEU A 285 0.18 13.03 2.17
C LEU A 285 -0.40 11.81 2.89
N THR A 286 -0.04 11.56 4.15
CA THR A 286 -0.49 10.41 4.90
C THR A 286 -2.01 10.40 5.04
N THR A 287 -2.65 9.51 4.30
CA THR A 287 -4.09 9.29 4.31
C THR A 287 -4.50 8.40 5.49
N TYR A 288 -3.80 7.28 5.66
CA TYR A 288 -4.04 6.35 6.74
C TYR A 288 -2.75 5.65 7.20
N THR A 289 -2.81 5.16 8.44
CA THR A 289 -1.85 4.21 9.00
C THR A 289 -2.56 2.89 9.22
N THR A 290 -1.96 1.78 8.80
CA THR A 290 -2.47 0.43 9.07
C THR A 290 -1.48 -0.35 9.91
N LEU A 291 -1.98 -1.07 10.91
CA LEU A 291 -1.22 -1.97 11.77
C LEU A 291 -1.81 -3.36 11.64
N MET A 292 -0.97 -4.35 11.44
CA MET A 292 -1.36 -5.75 11.26
C MET A 292 -0.55 -6.66 12.17
N GLU A 293 -1.23 -7.65 12.72
CA GLU A 293 -0.62 -8.74 13.47
C GLU A 293 -1.23 -10.06 12.99
N VAL A 294 -0.46 -10.75 12.15
CA VAL A 294 -0.91 -11.91 11.38
C VAL A 294 -1.36 -13.09 12.23
N SER A 295 -0.63 -13.39 13.31
CA SER A 295 -0.91 -14.50 14.23
C SER A 295 -2.24 -14.32 14.95
N LYS A 296 -2.62 -13.07 15.26
CA LYS A 296 -3.89 -12.71 15.89
C LYS A 296 -5.02 -12.43 14.91
N GLY A 297 -4.75 -12.36 13.59
CA GLY A 297 -5.77 -12.01 12.60
C GLY A 297 -6.25 -10.55 12.69
N VAL A 298 -5.46 -9.68 13.32
CA VAL A 298 -5.83 -8.28 13.62
C VAL A 298 -5.30 -7.35 12.53
N LEU A 299 -6.20 -6.54 11.99
CA LEU A 299 -5.90 -5.41 11.10
C LEU A 299 -6.68 -4.20 11.62
N GLU A 300 -5.95 -3.14 11.94
CA GLU A 300 -6.51 -1.86 12.37
C GLU A 300 -5.97 -0.76 11.47
N SER A 301 -6.79 0.26 11.21
CA SER A 301 -6.35 1.42 10.45
C SER A 301 -6.92 2.72 11.02
N TYR A 302 -6.13 3.78 10.87
CA TYR A 302 -6.42 5.10 11.40
C TYR A 302 -6.22 6.12 10.28
N ILE A 303 -7.26 6.89 9.98
CA ILE A 303 -7.14 8.07 9.12
C ILE A 303 -6.22 9.07 9.83
N ARG A 304 -5.27 9.65 9.10
CA ARG A 304 -4.24 10.51 9.68
C ARG A 304 -4.41 11.96 9.28
N ASP A 305 -3.94 12.83 10.17
CA ASP A 305 -3.71 14.24 9.92
C ASP A 305 -2.32 14.62 10.41
N CYS A 306 -1.69 15.56 9.71
CA CYS A 306 -0.40 16.11 10.11
C CYS A 306 -0.50 17.63 10.32
N PRO A 307 -0.74 18.08 11.58
CA PRO A 307 -0.85 19.50 11.89
C PRO A 307 0.43 20.27 11.58
N ASN A 308 0.27 21.53 11.18
CA ASN A 308 1.41 22.42 10.89
C ASN A 308 2.23 22.69 12.18
N PRO A 309 3.56 22.78 12.07
CA PRO A 309 4.39 22.58 10.87
C PRO A 309 4.53 21.10 10.51
N CYS A 310 4.32 20.74 9.23
CA CYS A 310 4.49 19.37 8.73
C CYS A 310 4.92 19.38 7.27
N MET A 311 5.77 18.42 6.88
CA MET A 311 6.29 18.33 5.52
C MET A 311 5.19 17.92 4.53
N PRO A 312 5.16 18.54 3.34
CA PRO A 312 4.20 18.20 2.30
C PRO A 312 4.44 16.85 1.62
N TRP A 313 5.60 16.21 1.83
CA TRP A 313 5.95 14.88 1.34
C TRP A 313 6.65 14.09 2.45
#